data_AF-A0A2V7PAB2-F1
#
_entry.id   AF-A0A2V7PAB2-F1
#
_cell.length_a   1.000
_cell.length_b   1.000
_cell.length_c   1.000
_cell.angle_alpha   90.00
_cell.angle_beta   90.00
_cell.angle_gamma   90.00
#
_symmetry.space_group_name_H-M   'P 1'
#
loop_
_entity.id
_entity.type
_entity.pdbx_description
1 polymer ?
#
loop_
_entity_poly.entity_id
_entity_poly.type
_entity_poly.pdbx_seq_one_letter_code
_entity_poly.pdbx_strand_id
1 'polypeptide(L)'
;MEQMAGGDEAAYRELLARYRSTLYATAYAVMLDPEQVDATVADAFEEARRTAAGFLDTRGSVSGWLTYLTRLCIAARHPARSTA
;
A
#
# COMPACT_ATOMS: atom_id res chain seq x y z
N MET A 1 7.12 9.17 29.51
CA MET A 1 5.96 9.26 28.59
C MET A 1 6.42 8.90 27.18
N GLU A 2 6.92 7.68 26.97
CA GLU A 2 7.68 7.32 25.75
C GLU A 2 7.32 5.93 25.20
N GLN A 3 6.09 5.45 25.41
CA GLN A 3 5.66 4.11 24.96
C GLN A 3 4.62 4.10 23.83
N MET A 4 4.10 5.25 23.39
CA MET A 4 3.01 5.27 22.40
C MET A 4 3.51 5.18 20.95
N ALA A 5 4.65 5.77 20.60
CA ALA A 5 5.13 5.77 19.20
C ALA A 5 5.61 4.40 18.69
N GLY A 6 6.12 3.53 19.56
CA GLY A 6 6.60 2.19 19.17
C GLY A 6 5.49 1.16 19.00
N GLY A 7 4.39 1.30 19.75
CA GLY A 7 3.22 0.43 19.65
C GLY A 7 2.49 0.60 18.32
N ASP A 8 2.36 1.85 17.86
CA ASP A 8 1.72 2.17 16.59
C ASP A 8 2.50 1.61 15.40
N GLU A 9 3.84 1.72 15.40
CA GLU A 9 4.68 1.19 14.33
C GLU A 9 4.68 -0.36 14.27
N ALA A 10 4.63 -1.03 15.41
CA ALA A 10 4.53 -2.50 15.45
C ALA A 10 3.14 -2.98 15.01
N ALA A 11 2.07 -2.34 15.48
CA ALA A 11 0.70 -2.62 15.06
C ALA A 11 0.52 -2.35 13.56
N TYR A 12 1.15 -1.29 13.05
CA TYR A 12 1.18 -0.96 11.64
C TYR A 12 1.88 -2.03 10.81
N ARG A 13 3.07 -2.49 11.23
CA ARG A 13 3.78 -3.60 10.55
C ARG A 13 2.97 -4.89 10.51
N GLU A 14 2.30 -5.25 11.59
CA GLU A 14 1.46 -6.44 11.65
C GLU A 14 0.24 -6.33 10.72
N LEU A 15 -0.39 -5.14 10.68
CA LEU A 15 -1.46 -4.83 9.77
C LEU A 15 -1.01 -4.98 8.31
N LEU A 16 0.12 -4.36 7.94
CA LEU A 16 0.67 -4.46 6.60
C LEU A 16 1.03 -5.90 6.23
N ALA A 17 1.62 -6.66 7.15
CA ALA A 17 1.93 -8.07 6.94
C ALA A 17 0.67 -8.89 6.64
N ARG A 18 -0.43 -8.65 7.36
CA ARG A 18 -1.72 -9.30 7.12
C ARG A 18 -2.31 -8.97 5.75
N TYR A 19 -2.16 -7.73 5.29
CA TYR A 19 -2.68 -7.31 3.97
C TYR A 19 -1.76 -7.62 2.80
N ARG A 20 -0.48 -7.96 3.06
CA ARG A 20 0.51 -8.28 2.01
C ARG A 20 0.03 -9.35 1.05
N SER A 21 -0.50 -10.47 1.55
CA SER A 21 -1.00 -11.54 0.68
C SER A 21 -2.18 -11.10 -0.18
N THR A 22 -3.09 -10.29 0.36
CA THR A 22 -4.25 -9.75 -0.39
C THR A 22 -3.82 -8.77 -1.46
N LEU A 23 -2.89 -7.87 -1.15
CA LEU A 23 -2.34 -6.90 -2.11
C LEU A 23 -1.56 -7.60 -3.22
N TYR A 24 -0.77 -8.61 -2.86
CA TYR A 24 -0.02 -9.41 -3.82
C TYR A 24 -0.96 -10.13 -4.79
N ALA A 25 -2.00 -10.82 -4.28
CA ALA A 25 -3.00 -11.48 -5.13
C ALA A 25 -3.72 -10.49 -6.06
N THR A 26 -4.03 -9.29 -5.57
CA THR A 26 -4.71 -8.24 -6.36
C THR A 26 -3.80 -7.69 -7.46
N ALA A 27 -2.53 -7.41 -7.15
CA ALA A 27 -1.57 -6.92 -8.12
C ALA A 27 -1.23 -8.00 -9.16
N TYR A 28 -1.08 -9.26 -8.75
CA TYR A 28 -0.82 -10.40 -9.65
C TYR A 28 -1.97 -10.67 -10.62
N ALA A 29 -3.21 -10.38 -10.23
CA ALA A 29 -4.35 -10.45 -11.14
C ALA A 29 -4.28 -9.41 -12.28
N VAL A 30 -3.46 -8.37 -12.14
CA VAL A 30 -3.35 -7.24 -13.09
C VAL A 30 -2.01 -7.25 -13.83
N MET A 31 -0.92 -7.54 -13.13
CA MET A 31 0.44 -7.62 -13.65
C MET A 31 0.87 -9.08 -13.60
N LEU A 32 0.92 -9.75 -14.75
CA LEU A 32 1.37 -11.15 -14.84
C LEU A 32 2.89 -11.32 -14.61
N ASP A 33 3.61 -10.20 -14.43
CA ASP A 33 5.05 -10.18 -14.17
C ASP A 33 5.32 -10.07 -12.65
N PRO A 34 5.95 -11.10 -12.03
CA PRO A 34 6.13 -11.14 -10.58
C PRO A 34 7.08 -10.06 -10.05
N GLU A 35 8.10 -9.65 -10.81
CA GLU A 35 9.01 -8.57 -10.38
C GLU A 35 8.29 -7.22 -10.32
N GLN A 36 7.45 -6.95 -11.32
CA GLN A 36 6.60 -5.76 -11.36
C GLN A 36 5.55 -5.76 -10.26
N VAL A 37 4.99 -6.93 -9.92
CA VAL A 37 4.07 -7.10 -8.79
C VAL A 37 4.76 -6.78 -7.47
N ASP A 38 5.92 -7.39 -7.19
CA ASP A 38 6.64 -7.17 -5.93
C ASP A 38 7.05 -5.70 -5.76
N ALA A 39 7.55 -5.08 -6.83
CA ALA A 39 7.92 -3.68 -6.81
C ALA A 39 6.69 -2.77 -6.59
N THR A 40 5.54 -3.07 -7.23
CA THR A 40 4.31 -2.30 -7.04
C THR A 40 3.77 -2.41 -5.61
N VAL A 41 3.83 -3.61 -5.03
CA VAL A 41 3.41 -3.85 -3.64
C VAL A 41 4.34 -3.11 -2.68
N ALA A 42 5.65 -3.10 -2.93
CA ALA A 42 6.62 -2.36 -2.11
C ALA A 42 6.34 -0.84 -2.13
N ASP A 43 6.10 -0.26 -3.31
CA ASP A 43 5.76 1.17 -3.43
C ASP A 43 4.45 1.50 -2.70
N ALA A 44 3.43 0.66 -2.86
CA ALA A 44 2.14 0.85 -2.19
C ALA A 44 2.27 0.84 -0.67
N PHE A 45 3.15 0.00 -0.12
CA PHE A 45 3.45 -0.03 1.32
C PHE A 45 4.22 1.21 1.80
N GLU A 46 5.18 1.69 1.02
CA GLU A 46 5.92 2.90 1.38
C GLU A 46 5.01 4.14 1.37
N GLU A 47 4.12 4.26 0.38
CA GLU A 47 3.11 5.32 0.35
C GLU A 47 2.08 5.18 1.46
N ALA A 48 1.67 3.95 1.80
CA ALA A 48 0.84 3.70 2.95
C ALA A 48 1.53 4.20 4.23
N ARG A 49 2.83 3.92 4.41
CA ARG A 49 3.57 4.31 5.61
C ARG A 49 3.65 5.83 5.76
N ARG A 50 3.87 6.54 4.65
CA ARG A 50 3.91 8.00 4.61
C ARG A 50 2.56 8.64 4.95
N THR A 51 1.47 8.05 4.47
CA THR A 51 0.12 8.61 4.62
C THR A 51 -0.64 8.05 5.83
N ALA A 52 -0.11 7.01 6.49
CA ALA A 52 -0.74 6.32 7.63
C ALA A 52 -1.10 7.26 8.78
N ALA A 53 -0.20 8.16 9.18
CA ALA A 53 -0.46 9.09 10.28
C ALA A 53 -1.69 9.99 10.02
N GLY A 54 -1.89 10.43 8.78
CA GLY A 54 -3.07 11.20 8.39
C GLY A 54 -4.32 10.35 8.20
N PHE A 55 -4.17 9.10 7.71
CA PHE A 55 -5.31 8.20 7.50
C PHE A 55 -5.86 7.64 8.82
N LEU A 56 -4.99 7.30 9.78
CA LEU A 56 -5.39 6.77 11.09
C LEU A 56 -6.15 7.79 11.95
N ASP A 57 -6.00 9.09 11.67
CA ASP A 57 -6.84 10.16 12.22
C ASP A 57 -8.27 10.13 11.64
N THR A 58 -8.45 9.51 10.48
CA THR A 58 -9.76 9.33 9.84
C THR A 58 -10.43 8.01 10.26
N ARG A 59 -11.77 7.97 10.30
CA ARG A 59 -12.55 6.73 10.53
C ARG A 59 -12.70 5.86 9.28
N GLY A 60 -11.75 5.92 8.35
CA GLY A 60 -11.79 5.20 7.07
C GLY A 60 -11.53 3.69 7.20
N SER A 61 -11.91 2.93 6.16
CA SER A 61 -11.58 1.50 6.08
C SER A 61 -10.18 1.28 5.51
N VAL A 62 -9.31 0.62 6.28
CA VAL A 62 -7.93 0.27 5.90
C VAL A 62 -7.88 -0.50 4.56
N SER A 63 -8.81 -1.43 4.36
CA SER A 63 -8.89 -2.23 3.12
C SER A 63 -9.13 -1.36 1.88
N GLY A 64 -10.06 -0.39 1.98
CA GLY A 64 -10.36 0.53 0.89
C GLY A 64 -9.19 1.46 0.59
N TRP A 65 -8.51 1.94 1.63
CA TRP A 65 -7.34 2.79 1.50
C TRP A 65 -6.14 2.08 0.86
N LEU A 66 -5.81 0.86 1.29
CA LEU A 66 -4.73 0.06 0.68
C LEU A 66 -5.03 -0.30 -0.78
N THR A 67 -6.28 -0.62 -1.09
CA THR A 67 -6.72 -0.86 -2.48
C THR A 67 -6.55 0.40 -3.34
N TYR A 68 -6.89 1.57 -2.80
CA TYR A 68 -6.70 2.85 -3.47
C TYR A 68 -5.21 3.13 -3.75
N LEU A 69 -4.34 2.98 -2.75
CA LEU A 69 -2.90 3.18 -2.92
C LEU A 69 -2.29 2.22 -3.93
N THR A 70 -2.72 0.95 -3.92
CA THR A 70 -2.26 -0.04 -4.90
C THR A 70 -2.64 0.37 -6.33
N ARG A 71 -3.88 0.85 -6.53
CA ARG A 71 -4.31 1.37 -7.85
C ARG A 71 -3.52 2.61 -8.25
N LEU A 72 -3.20 3.49 -7.32
CA LEU A 72 -2.39 4.67 -7.57
C LEU A 72 -0.97 4.28 -8.03
N CYS A 73 -0.33 3.33 -7.37
CA CYS A 73 0.99 2.80 -7.77
C CYS A 73 0.95 2.09 -9.13
N ILE A 74 -0.09 1.29 -9.40
CA ILE A 74 -0.30 0.68 -10.73
C ILE A 74 -0.42 1.76 -11.81
N ALA A 75 -1.22 2.82 -11.56
CA ALA A 75 -1.39 3.92 -12.50
C ALA A 75 -0.10 4.73 -12.70
N ALA A 76 0.72 4.92 -11.65
CA ALA A 76 2.01 5.58 -11.75
C ALA A 76 3.03 4.78 -12.59
N ARG A 77 2.92 3.45 -12.59
CA ARG A 77 3.74 2.52 -13.39
C ARG A 77 3.26 2.35 -14.82
N HIS A 78 1.97 2.58 -15.05
CA HIS A 78 1.37 2.74 -16.36
C HIS A 78 0.93 4.19 -16.56
N PRO A 79 1.85 5.17 -16.57
CA PRO A 79 1.46 6.49 -17.04
C PRO A 79 0.94 6.25 -18.45
N ALA A 80 -0.32 6.63 -18.70
CA ALA A 80 -0.89 6.59 -20.03
C ALA A 80 0.19 7.11 -20.97
N ARG A 81 0.68 6.24 -21.85
CA ARG A 81 1.82 6.51 -22.73
C ARG A 81 1.48 7.80 -23.42
N SER A 82 2.08 8.92 -22.99
CA SER A 82 1.87 10.23 -23.59
C SER A 82 2.34 10.13 -25.02
N THR A 83 1.41 9.81 -25.91
CA THR A 83 1.49 10.16 -27.32
C THR A 83 1.26 11.66 -27.41
N ALA A 84 2.23 12.30 -28.09
CA ALA A 84 2.28 13.70 -28.54
C ALA A 84 2.88 14.69 -27.53
#